data_AF-A0AAJ3TR50-F1
#
_entry.id   AF-A0AAJ3TR50-F1
#
_cell.length_a   1.000
_cell.length_b   1.000
_cell.length_c   1.000
_cell.angle_alpha   90.00
_cell.angle_beta   90.00
_cell.angle_gamma   90.00
#
_symmetry.space_group_name_H-M   'P 1'
#
loop_
_entity.id
_entity.type
_entity.pdbx_description
1 polymer ?
#
loop_
_entity_poly.entity_id
_entity_poly.type
_entity_poly.pdbx_seq_one_letter_code
_entity_poly.pdbx_strand_id
1 'polypeptide(L)'
;MCNNKFGNYAPCDCSDIEKAALQREVENNCKGGIMKKCTEADNCPTLVSKENQFVKCMNARIKINTKCFKGGDAGHQAQVQQTINGMINCQAIAARKCKPDVEKKPKPDESFMKKMEEITGLTGAALIIYLIISEGSRLFPPRNAIPIP
;
A
#
# COMPACT_ATOMS: atom_id res chain seq x y z
N MET A 1 2.32 -4.24 -26.21
CA MET A 1 1.00 -4.92 -26.16
C MET A 1 1.21 -6.41 -26.40
N CYS A 2 0.89 -7.24 -25.40
CA CYS A 2 0.69 -8.67 -25.57
C CYS A 2 -0.41 -8.92 -26.61
N ASN A 3 -0.02 -9.14 -27.87
CA ASN A 3 -0.94 -9.35 -28.96
C ASN A 3 -0.75 -10.78 -29.45
N ASN A 4 -1.64 -11.67 -29.03
CA ASN A 4 -1.65 -13.04 -29.52
C ASN A 4 -2.52 -13.03 -30.79
N LYS A 5 -1.91 -12.78 -31.94
CA LYS A 5 -2.58 -13.03 -33.21
C LYS A 5 -1.92 -14.09 -34.06
N PHE A 6 -0.59 -14.22 -34.07
CA PHE A 6 0.08 -15.28 -34.83
C PHE A 6 1.38 -15.65 -34.14
N GLY A 7 1.66 -16.96 -34.06
CA GLY A 7 2.61 -17.61 -33.15
C GLY A 7 4.00 -16.99 -33.01
N ASN A 8 4.59 -17.27 -31.83
CA ASN A 8 5.97 -17.01 -31.40
C ASN A 8 6.32 -15.59 -30.96
N TYR A 9 5.81 -15.16 -29.80
CA TYR A 9 6.56 -14.33 -28.82
C TYR A 9 5.96 -14.58 -27.42
N ALA A 10 6.81 -14.57 -26.39
CA ALA A 10 6.55 -15.08 -25.04
C ALA A 10 5.09 -14.91 -24.56
N PRO A 11 4.41 -15.99 -24.14
CA PRO A 11 3.05 -15.90 -23.66
C PRO A 11 3.02 -15.00 -22.44
N CYS A 12 2.08 -14.07 -22.42
CA CYS A 12 1.70 -13.37 -21.21
C CYS A 12 1.36 -14.44 -20.17
N ASP A 13 1.77 -14.28 -18.92
CA ASP A 13 1.67 -15.35 -17.92
C ASP A 13 0.23 -15.61 -17.42
N CYS A 14 -0.77 -15.02 -18.09
CA CYS A 14 -2.17 -15.11 -17.71
C CYS A 14 -3.05 -15.57 -18.88
N SER A 15 -4.10 -16.32 -18.55
CA SER A 15 -5.14 -16.69 -19.51
C SER A 15 -5.95 -15.48 -19.97
N ASP A 16 -6.61 -15.59 -21.12
CA ASP A 16 -7.46 -14.50 -21.64
C ASP A 16 -8.61 -14.15 -20.67
N ILE A 17 -9.15 -15.15 -19.95
CA ILE A 17 -10.21 -14.94 -18.96
C ILE A 17 -9.69 -14.13 -17.76
N GLU A 18 -8.52 -14.51 -17.21
CA GLU A 18 -7.89 -13.76 -16.11
C GLU A 18 -7.53 -12.34 -16.53
N LYS A 19 -6.94 -12.19 -17.73
CA LYS A 19 -6.60 -10.89 -18.29
C LYS A 19 -7.85 -10.01 -18.43
N ALA A 20 -8.94 -10.54 -18.96
CA ALA A 20 -10.20 -9.81 -19.10
C ALA A 20 -10.82 -9.44 -17.75
N ALA A 21 -10.70 -10.30 -16.73
CA ALA A 21 -11.13 -9.99 -15.37
C ALA A 21 -10.31 -8.84 -14.74
N LEU A 22 -8.98 -8.91 -14.84
CA LEU A 22 -8.07 -7.88 -14.34
C LEU A 22 -8.20 -6.56 -15.11
N GLN A 23 -8.44 -6.62 -16.41
CA GLN A 23 -8.73 -5.43 -17.21
C GLN A 23 -10.03 -4.76 -16.76
N ARG A 24 -11.10 -5.52 -16.53
CA ARG A 24 -12.35 -4.98 -15.96
C ARG A 24 -12.12 -4.35 -14.58
N GLU A 25 -11.26 -4.94 -13.75
CA GLU A 25 -10.88 -4.35 -12.46
C GLU A 25 -10.18 -3.00 -12.65
N VAL A 26 -9.25 -2.89 -13.60
CA VAL A 26 -8.63 -1.60 -13.96
C VAL A 26 -9.68 -0.62 -14.46
N GLU A 27 -10.61 -1.04 -15.31
CA GLU A 27 -11.64 -0.16 -15.85
C GLU A 27 -12.58 0.37 -14.76
N ASN A 28 -13.06 -0.49 -13.88
CA ASN A 28 -13.95 -0.11 -12.79
C ASN A 28 -13.28 0.85 -11.78
N ASN A 29 -11.97 0.71 -11.55
CA ASN A 29 -11.24 1.53 -10.57
C ASN A 29 -10.62 2.79 -11.19
N CYS A 30 -10.23 2.75 -12.47
CA CYS A 30 -9.48 3.82 -13.13
C CYS A 30 -10.29 4.61 -14.18
N LYS A 31 -11.35 4.03 -14.77
CA LYS A 31 -12.15 4.69 -15.82
C LYS A 31 -13.55 5.03 -15.28
N GLY A 32 -14.15 6.08 -15.86
CA GLY A 32 -15.57 6.42 -15.64
C GLY A 32 -15.86 7.47 -14.57
N GLY A 33 -15.57 8.75 -14.84
CA GLY A 33 -16.11 9.92 -14.12
C GLY A 33 -15.72 10.11 -12.65
N ILE A 34 -15.25 9.05 -11.97
CA ILE A 34 -14.91 9.03 -10.56
C ILE A 34 -13.43 9.45 -10.39
N MET A 35 -12.53 9.01 -11.27
CA MET A 35 -11.09 9.35 -11.23
C MET A 35 -10.80 10.74 -11.81
N LYS A 36 -11.41 11.78 -11.22
CA LYS A 36 -11.13 13.18 -11.56
C LYS A 36 -9.81 13.60 -10.92
N LYS A 37 -9.05 14.45 -11.63
CA LYS A 37 -7.89 15.13 -11.04
C LYS A 37 -8.32 15.86 -9.76
N CYS A 38 -7.44 15.87 -8.77
CA CYS A 38 -7.58 16.76 -7.63
C CYS A 38 -7.36 18.20 -8.07
N THR A 39 -8.16 19.12 -7.53
CA THR A 39 -8.09 20.55 -7.83
C THR A 39 -8.13 21.35 -6.53
N GLU A 40 -7.70 22.60 -6.59
CA GLU A 40 -7.76 23.53 -5.46
C GLU A 40 -9.21 23.81 -4.99
N ALA A 41 -10.24 23.44 -5.75
CA ALA A 41 -11.64 23.56 -5.33
C ALA A 41 -12.09 22.40 -4.41
N ASP A 42 -11.38 21.27 -4.41
CA ASP A 42 -11.76 20.11 -3.59
C ASP A 42 -11.59 20.40 -2.09
N ASN A 43 -12.55 19.96 -1.28
CA ASN A 43 -12.43 19.98 0.18
C ASN A 43 -11.66 18.74 0.70
N CYS A 44 -11.21 18.79 1.95
CA CYS A 44 -10.38 17.72 2.53
C CYS A 44 -10.98 16.31 2.45
N PRO A 45 -12.27 16.10 2.80
CA PRO A 45 -12.89 14.78 2.62
C PRO A 45 -12.89 14.30 1.16
N THR A 46 -13.07 15.23 0.21
CA THR A 46 -13.07 14.91 -1.22
C THR A 46 -11.67 14.54 -1.71
N LEU A 47 -10.63 15.25 -1.26
CA LEU A 47 -9.23 14.92 -1.56
C LEU A 47 -8.87 13.52 -1.07
N VAL A 48 -9.22 13.18 0.18
CA VAL A 48 -9.01 11.82 0.75
C VAL A 48 -9.77 10.76 -0.05
N SER A 49 -11.02 11.03 -0.44
CA SER A 49 -11.79 10.10 -1.27
C SER A 49 -11.14 9.87 -2.64
N LYS A 50 -10.59 10.92 -3.27
CA LYS A 50 -9.90 10.83 -4.55
C LYS A 50 -8.57 10.08 -4.41
N GLU A 51 -7.79 10.33 -3.36
CA GLU A 51 -6.56 9.60 -3.06
C GLU A 51 -6.83 8.09 -2.92
N ASN A 52 -7.86 7.71 -2.16
CA ASN A 52 -8.28 6.33 -2.02
C ASN A 52 -8.63 5.68 -3.37
N GLN A 53 -9.18 6.47 -4.31
CA GLN A 53 -9.43 5.97 -5.64
C GLN A 53 -8.15 5.84 -6.49
N PHE A 54 -7.22 6.79 -6.40
CA PHE A 54 -5.90 6.66 -7.04
C PHE A 54 -5.19 5.40 -6.54
N VAL A 55 -5.26 5.08 -5.24
CA VAL A 55 -4.70 3.86 -4.66
C VAL A 55 -5.36 2.61 -5.25
N LYS A 56 -6.70 2.57 -5.33
CA LYS A 56 -7.42 1.44 -5.95
C LYS A 56 -7.04 1.24 -7.41
N CYS A 57 -6.97 2.32 -8.19
CA CYS A 57 -6.55 2.28 -9.58
C CYS A 57 -5.10 1.79 -9.71
N MET A 58 -4.19 2.33 -8.90
CA MET A 58 -2.77 1.94 -8.89
C MET A 58 -2.63 0.45 -8.59
N ASN A 59 -3.32 -0.06 -7.56
CA ASN A 59 -3.27 -1.46 -7.18
C ASN A 59 -3.79 -2.37 -8.30
N ALA A 60 -4.89 -2.01 -8.96
CA ALA A 60 -5.40 -2.75 -10.11
C ALA A 60 -4.38 -2.79 -11.27
N ARG A 61 -3.71 -1.66 -11.55
CA ARG A 61 -2.66 -1.58 -12.58
C ARG A 61 -1.42 -2.40 -12.23
N ILE A 62 -0.93 -2.31 -11.01
CA ILE A 62 0.22 -3.11 -10.56
C ILE A 62 -0.14 -4.59 -10.63
N LYS A 63 -1.34 -4.97 -10.17
CA LYS A 63 -1.82 -6.35 -10.17
C LYS A 63 -1.84 -6.95 -11.58
N ILE A 64 -2.40 -6.25 -12.57
CA ILE A 64 -2.39 -6.75 -13.94
C ILE A 64 -0.96 -6.75 -14.52
N ASN A 65 -0.16 -5.73 -14.25
CA ASN A 65 1.22 -5.62 -14.75
C ASN A 65 2.10 -6.76 -14.24
N THR A 66 2.04 -7.06 -12.94
CA THR A 66 2.83 -8.13 -12.34
C THR A 66 2.31 -9.51 -12.75
N LYS A 67 0.99 -9.70 -12.81
CA LYS A 67 0.39 -11.01 -13.10
C LYS A 67 0.45 -11.39 -14.58
N CYS A 68 0.16 -10.45 -15.49
CA CYS A 68 0.03 -10.74 -16.92
C CYS A 68 1.25 -10.30 -17.73
N PHE A 69 2.06 -9.36 -17.23
CA PHE A 69 3.05 -8.65 -18.03
C PHE A 69 4.45 -8.60 -17.40
N LYS A 70 4.77 -9.50 -16.45
CA LYS A 70 6.10 -9.59 -15.81
C LYS A 70 6.60 -8.27 -15.20
N GLY A 71 5.68 -7.47 -14.65
CA GLY A 71 5.96 -6.13 -14.12
C GLY A 71 5.56 -4.97 -15.06
N GLY A 72 5.05 -5.27 -16.26
CA GLY A 72 4.56 -4.31 -17.23
C GLY A 72 5.61 -3.87 -18.25
N ASP A 73 5.19 -3.68 -19.50
CA ASP A 73 5.99 -2.98 -20.52
C ASP A 73 6.00 -1.45 -20.29
N ALA A 74 6.79 -0.71 -21.07
CA ALA A 74 6.93 0.74 -20.93
C ALA A 74 5.57 1.48 -20.92
N GLY A 75 4.59 1.03 -21.70
CA GLY A 75 3.24 1.62 -21.71
C GLY A 75 2.45 1.27 -20.46
N HIS A 76 2.59 0.04 -19.95
CA HIS A 76 1.98 -0.38 -18.68
C HIS A 76 2.60 0.32 -17.47
N GLN A 77 3.91 0.53 -17.47
CA GLN A 77 4.64 1.27 -16.43
C GLN A 77 4.29 2.76 -16.48
N ALA A 78 4.22 3.36 -17.67
CA ALA A 78 3.81 4.75 -17.83
C ALA A 78 2.42 5.02 -17.24
N GLN A 79 1.48 4.08 -17.38
CA GLN A 79 0.14 4.20 -16.80
C GLN A 79 0.14 4.14 -15.26
N VAL A 80 1.02 3.32 -14.66
CA VAL A 80 1.22 3.32 -13.20
C VAL A 80 1.81 4.66 -12.77
N GLN A 81 2.83 5.16 -13.47
CA GLN A 81 3.46 6.43 -13.15
C GLN A 81 2.49 7.62 -13.26
N GLN A 82 1.64 7.64 -14.28
CA GLN A 82 0.59 8.66 -14.41
C GLN A 82 -0.40 8.63 -13.23
N THR A 83 -0.70 7.44 -12.71
CA THR A 83 -1.57 7.27 -11.53
C THR A 83 -0.87 7.80 -10.27
N ILE A 84 0.41 7.49 -10.08
CA ILE A 84 1.24 8.02 -8.98
C ILE A 84 1.30 9.55 -9.04
N ASN A 85 1.57 10.13 -10.22
CA ASN A 85 1.64 11.58 -10.39
C ASN A 85 0.32 12.27 -10.03
N GLY A 86 -0.82 11.64 -10.37
CA GLY A 86 -2.14 12.12 -9.97
C GLY A 86 -2.34 12.12 -8.45
N MET A 87 -1.91 11.06 -7.77
CA MET A 87 -1.95 10.94 -6.31
C MET A 87 -1.05 11.97 -5.62
N ILE A 88 0.19 12.16 -6.09
CA ILE A 88 1.13 13.15 -5.55
C ILE A 88 0.54 14.56 -5.64
N ASN A 89 -0.15 14.89 -6.74
CA ASN A 89 -0.85 16.17 -6.86
C ASN A 89 -1.94 16.32 -5.79
N CYS A 90 -2.75 15.28 -5.54
CA CYS A 90 -3.74 15.29 -4.46
C CYS A 90 -3.08 15.53 -3.09
N GLN A 91 -1.99 14.82 -2.79
CA GLN A 91 -1.25 14.97 -1.55
C GLN A 91 -0.67 16.38 -1.39
N ALA A 92 -0.17 16.97 -2.47
CA ALA A 92 0.38 18.33 -2.46
C ALA A 92 -0.71 19.37 -2.14
N ILE A 93 -1.92 19.20 -2.68
CA ILE A 93 -3.08 20.07 -2.37
C ILE A 93 -3.54 19.83 -0.93
N ALA A 94 -3.66 18.56 -0.52
CA ALA A 94 -4.08 18.19 0.83
C ALA A 94 -3.11 18.72 1.90
N ALA A 95 -1.79 18.64 1.69
CA ALA A 95 -0.81 19.17 2.63
C ALA A 95 -0.92 20.69 2.87
N ARG A 96 -1.39 21.45 1.87
CA ARG A 96 -1.61 22.90 1.99
C ARG A 96 -2.94 23.25 2.65
N LYS A 97 -3.99 22.49 2.33
CA LYS A 97 -5.38 22.83 2.70
C LYS A 97 -5.89 22.10 3.93
N CYS A 98 -5.39 20.90 4.16
CA CYS A 98 -5.90 19.98 5.17
C CYS A 98 -4.92 19.90 6.32
N LYS A 99 -5.44 20.03 7.54
CA LYS A 99 -4.66 19.65 8.71
C LYS A 99 -4.53 18.13 8.66
N PRO A 100 -3.32 17.54 8.68
CA PRO A 100 -3.23 16.12 8.93
C PRO A 100 -3.88 15.91 10.31
N ASP A 101 -4.94 15.12 10.36
CA ASP A 101 -5.33 14.49 11.61
C ASP A 101 -4.12 13.63 11.99
N VAL A 102 -3.23 14.21 12.79
CA VAL A 102 -2.18 13.46 13.46
C VAL A 102 -2.96 12.46 14.30
N GLU A 103 -3.06 11.25 13.78
CA GLU A 103 -3.57 10.09 14.49
C GLU A 103 -3.02 10.20 15.91
N LYS A 104 -3.91 10.46 16.88
CA LYS A 104 -3.51 10.50 18.27
C LYS A 104 -3.00 9.09 18.56
N LYS A 105 -1.68 8.89 18.51
CA LYS A 105 -1.06 7.66 19.00
C LYS A 105 -1.77 7.33 20.32
N PRO A 106 -2.29 6.11 20.49
CA PRO A 106 -2.96 5.77 21.73
C PRO A 106 -1.99 6.10 22.86
N LYS A 107 -2.37 7.09 23.68
CA LYS A 107 -1.62 7.39 24.90
C LYS A 107 -1.71 6.11 25.74
N PRO A 108 -0.59 5.59 26.27
CA PRO A 108 -0.64 4.48 27.20
C PRO A 108 -1.64 4.83 28.30
N ASP A 109 -2.66 4.00 28.50
CA ASP A 109 -3.65 4.29 29.52
C ASP A 109 -3.02 4.01 30.89
N GLU A 110 -3.11 4.97 31.79
CA GLU A 110 -2.49 4.89 33.12
C GLU A 110 -3.06 3.71 33.93
N SER A 111 -4.31 3.32 33.67
CA SER A 111 -4.98 2.22 34.36
C SER A 111 -4.37 0.86 34.02
N PHE A 112 -4.01 0.64 32.76
CA PHE A 112 -3.37 -0.56 32.27
C PHE A 112 -1.93 -0.66 32.77
N MET A 113 -1.18 0.44 32.70
CA MET A 113 0.20 0.45 33.20
C MET A 113 0.25 0.14 34.70
N LYS A 114 -0.71 0.67 35.47
CA LYS A 114 -0.81 0.40 36.90
C LYS A 114 -1.21 -1.05 37.22
N LYS A 115 -2.13 -1.64 36.44
CA LYS A 115 -2.48 -3.06 36.58
C LYS A 115 -1.32 -3.98 36.22
N MET A 116 -0.57 -3.64 35.17
CA MET A 116 0.60 -4.41 34.76
C MET A 116 1.74 -4.27 35.77
N GLU A 117 1.92 -3.11 36.38
CA GLU A 117 2.83 -2.92 37.52
C GLU A 117 2.43 -3.77 38.71
N GLU A 118 1.14 -3.82 39.07
CA GLU A 118 0.64 -4.62 40.19
C GLU A 118 0.82 -6.14 39.95
N ILE A 119 0.64 -6.59 38.71
CA ILE A 119 0.76 -8.01 38.33
C ILE A 119 2.23 -8.44 38.19
N THR A 120 3.06 -7.60 37.58
CA THR A 120 4.44 -7.97 37.22
C THR A 120 5.48 -7.46 38.23
N GLY A 121 5.15 -6.43 39.01
CA GLY A 121 6.09 -5.70 39.85
C GLY A 121 7.04 -4.78 39.07
N LEU A 122 6.87 -4.64 37.74
CA LEU A 122 7.74 -3.84 36.88
C LEU A 122 6.99 -2.62 36.34
N THR A 123 7.64 -1.44 36.40
CA THR A 123 7.11 -0.19 35.84
C THR A 123 7.78 0.17 34.52
N GLY A 124 7.00 0.82 33.63
CA GLY A 124 7.53 1.53 32.46
C GLY A 124 8.46 0.69 31.58
N ALA A 125 9.72 1.10 31.48
CA ALA A 125 10.74 0.47 30.63
C ALA A 125 11.06 -0.97 31.04
N ALA A 126 10.95 -1.30 32.32
CA ALA A 126 11.25 -2.65 32.81
C ALA A 126 10.19 -3.67 32.37
N LEU A 127 8.92 -3.26 32.31
CA LEU A 127 7.83 -4.07 31.74
C LEU A 127 8.06 -4.28 30.23
N ILE A 128 8.46 -3.24 29.50
CA ILE A 128 8.74 -3.34 28.06
C ILE A 128 9.92 -4.31 27.81
N ILE A 129 11.00 -4.18 28.58
CA ILE A 129 12.16 -5.08 28.49
C ILE A 129 11.74 -6.52 28.85
N TYR A 130 10.96 -6.70 29.91
CA TYR A 130 10.42 -7.99 30.31
C TYR A 130 9.58 -8.63 29.20
N LEU A 131 8.71 -7.87 28.53
CA LEU A 131 7.90 -8.37 27.40
C LEU A 131 8.78 -8.75 26.19
N ILE A 132 9.77 -7.91 25.84
CA ILE A 132 10.71 -8.18 24.74
C ILE A 132 11.53 -9.46 24.99
N ILE A 133 11.97 -9.67 26.23
CA ILE A 133 12.77 -10.85 26.62
C ILE A 133 11.86 -12.09 26.77
N SER A 134 10.68 -11.94 27.38
CA SER A 134 9.81 -13.07 27.73
C SER A 134 9.01 -13.61 26.55
N GLU A 135 8.58 -12.75 25.62
CA GLU A 135 7.95 -13.22 24.37
C GLU A 135 8.98 -13.56 23.29
N GLY A 136 10.23 -13.19 23.52
CA GLY A 136 11.32 -13.28 22.57
C GLY A 136 11.06 -12.38 21.38
N SER A 137 11.99 -11.49 21.07
CA SER A 137 12.06 -10.83 19.76
C SER A 137 12.16 -11.90 18.66
N ARG A 138 11.03 -12.48 18.22
CA ARG A 138 10.88 -13.29 17.00
C ARG A 138 11.15 -12.46 15.74
N LEU A 139 11.76 -11.30 15.88
CA LEU A 139 11.89 -10.29 14.85
C LEU A 139 13.24 -10.32 14.14
N PHE A 140 14.26 -11.06 14.58
CA PHE A 140 15.48 -11.25 13.78
C PHE A 140 16.16 -12.60 14.07
N PRO A 141 16.01 -13.64 13.22
CA PRO A 141 17.10 -14.60 13.11
C PRO A 141 18.33 -13.83 12.60
N PRO A 142 19.52 -13.95 13.23
CA PRO A 142 20.76 -13.51 12.60
C PRO A 142 20.90 -14.32 11.32
N ARG A 143 20.58 -13.69 10.17
CA ARG A 143 20.99 -14.23 8.88
C ARG A 143 22.52 -14.21 8.92
N ASN A 144 23.11 -15.38 8.68
CA ASN A 144 24.54 -15.63 8.55
C ASN A 144 25.27 -16.07 9.84
N ALA A 145 25.06 -17.33 10.26
CA ALA A 145 25.91 -18.02 11.25
C ALA A 145 26.17 -19.49 10.86
N ILE A 146 26.36 -19.77 9.56
CA ILE A 146 26.97 -21.03 9.10
C ILE A 146 28.09 -20.65 8.12
N PRO A 147 29.37 -20.68 8.52
CA PRO A 147 30.45 -20.78 7.56
C PRO A 147 30.38 -22.17 6.93
N ILE A 148 30.34 -22.22 5.60
CA ILE A 148 30.44 -23.46 4.83
C ILE A 148 31.93 -23.84 4.81
N PRO A 149 32.32 -25.02 5.32
CA PRO A 149 33.68 -25.55 5.16
C PRO A 149 33.98 -25.97 3.72
#